data_AF-A0A521X0P3-F1
#
_entry.id   AF-A0A521X0P3-F1
#
_cell.length_a   1.000
_cell.length_b   1.000
_cell.length_c   1.000
_cell.angle_alpha   90.00
_cell.angle_beta   90.00
_cell.angle_gamma   90.00
#
_symmetry.space_group_name_H-M   'P 1'
#
loop_
_entity.id
_entity.type
_entity.pdbx_description
1 polymer ?
#
loop_
_entity_poly.entity_id
_entity_poly.type
_entity_poly.pdbx_seq_one_letter_code
_entity_poly.pdbx_strand_id
1 'polypeptide(L)' 'MVTSPFENYLDLVEAARLLGIHPQSLRRLIKQKKVPAVLFAGKYLIERDKLEMFKSNYDPRPGRKPIRRLL' A
#
# COMPACT_ATOMS: atom_id res chain seq x y z
N MET A 1 1.10 17.96 -24.09
CA MET A 1 1.83 16.78 -23.56
C MET A 1 0.79 15.76 -23.18
N VAL A 2 0.82 14.57 -23.78
CA VAL A 2 -0.08 13.47 -23.42
C VAL A 2 0.44 12.84 -22.14
N THR A 3 -0.02 13.32 -21.00
CA THR A 3 0.09 12.58 -19.74
C THR A 3 -0.81 11.37 -19.91
N SER A 4 -0.23 10.18 -20.09
CA SER A 4 -1.07 9.01 -20.28
C SER A 4 -1.87 8.78 -18.98
N PRO A 5 -3.16 8.41 -19.04
CA PRO A 5 -3.99 8.28 -17.83
C PRO A 5 -3.43 7.31 -16.78
N PHE A 6 -2.49 6.46 -17.18
CA PHE A 6 -1.85 5.43 -16.37
C PHE A 6 -0.57 5.91 -15.67
N GLU A 7 0.00 7.07 -16.01
CA GLU A 7 1.22 7.56 -15.34
C GLU A 7 0.98 7.89 -13.85
N ASN A 8 -0.28 8.15 -13.50
CA ASN A 8 -0.70 8.45 -12.14
C ASN A 8 -0.95 7.19 -11.29
N TYR A 9 -0.87 6.00 -11.89
CA TYR A 9 -1.10 4.74 -11.18
C TYR A 9 0.20 3.99 -10.97
N LEU A 10 0.30 3.38 -9.79
CA LEU A 10 1.42 2.54 -9.37
C LEU A 10 0.95 1.11 -9.17
N ASP A 11 1.77 0.15 -9.59
CA ASP A 11 1.54 -1.26 -9.22
C ASP A 11 1.86 -1.48 -7.73
N LEU A 12 1.34 -2.56 -7.17
CA LEU A 12 1.53 -2.96 -5.78
C LEU A 12 3.01 -2.99 -5.38
N VAL A 13 3.89 -3.51 -6.24
CA VAL A 13 5.32 -3.65 -5.93
C VAL A 13 6.01 -2.29 -5.88
N GLU A 14 5.69 -1.41 -6.81
CA GLU A 14 6.25 -0.06 -6.89
C GLU A 14 5.79 0.79 -5.70
N ALA A 15 4.49 0.76 -5.41
CA ALA A 15 3.92 1.43 -4.26
C ALA A 15 4.52 0.94 -2.94
N ALA A 16 4.75 -0.38 -2.81
CA ALA A 16 5.37 -0.96 -1.62
C ALA A 16 6.81 -0.48 -1.44
N ARG A 17 7.60 -0.39 -2.53
CA ARG A 17 8.94 0.18 -2.50
C ARG A 17 8.94 1.65 -2.06
N LEU A 18 8.01 2.46 -2.57
CA LEU A 18 7.89 3.88 -2.20
C LEU A 18 7.51 4.10 -0.73
N LEU A 19 6.73 3.18 -0.15
CA LEU A 19 6.36 3.18 1.27
C LEU A 19 7.43 2.54 2.17
N GLY A 20 8.42 1.84 1.61
CA GLY A 20 9.43 1.10 2.38
C GLY A 20 8.85 -0.10 3.14
N ILE A 21 7.76 -0.70 2.65
CA ILE A 21 7.12 -1.88 3.27
C ILE A 21 7.10 -3.06 2.32
N HIS A 22 6.90 -4.26 2.86
CA HIS A 22 6.77 -5.47 2.05
C HIS A 22 5.46 -5.45 1.22
N PRO A 23 5.45 -5.91 -0.05
CA PRO A 23 4.24 -5.93 -0.89
C PRO A 23 3.07 -6.70 -0.27
N GLN A 24 3.36 -7.79 0.46
CA GLN A 24 2.33 -8.53 1.20
C GLN A 24 1.66 -7.67 2.28
N SER A 25 2.42 -6.79 2.94
CA SER A 25 1.89 -5.86 3.94
C SER A 25 1.00 -4.81 3.27
N LEU A 26 1.43 -4.25 2.14
CA LEU A 26 0.61 -3.32 1.37
C LEU A 26 -0.69 -3.98 0.88
N ARG A 27 -0.61 -5.21 0.37
CA ARG A 27 -1.80 -5.99 -0.02
C ARG A 27 -2.76 -6.19 1.16
N ARG A 28 -2.23 -6.43 2.35
CA ARG A 28 -3.04 -6.54 3.57
C ARG A 28 -3.71 -5.21 3.91
N LEU A 29 -3.01 -4.07 3.78
CA LEU A 29 -3.60 -2.74 4.00
C LEU A 29 -4.73 -2.43 3.02
N ILE A 30 -4.57 -2.79 1.75
CA ILE A 30 -5.63 -2.67 0.72
C ILE A 30 -6.84 -3.52 1.11
N LYS A 31 -6.63 -4.79 1.49
CA LYS A 31 -7.72 -5.66 1.96
C LYS A 31 -8.43 -5.13 3.21
N GLN A 32 -7.70 -4.44 4.08
CA GLN A 32 -8.27 -3.76 5.26
C GLN A 32 -8.95 -2.43 4.92
N LYS A 33 -9.03 -2.04 3.64
CA LYS A 33 -9.59 -0.78 3.15
C LYS A 33 -8.87 0.48 3.69
N LYS A 34 -7.61 0.35 4.12
CA LYS A 34 -6.79 1.48 4.62
C LYS A 34 -6.11 2.25 3.50
N VAL A 35 -5.81 1.57 2.39
CA VAL A 35 -5.22 2.17 1.19
C VAL A 35 -6.22 1.99 0.05
N PRO A 36 -6.67 3.08 -0.60
CA PRO A 36 -7.53 2.98 -1.77
C PRO A 36 -6.74 2.41 -2.95
N ALA A 37 -7.24 1.32 -3.53
CA ALA A 37 -6.65 0.69 -4.70
C ALA A 37 -7.76 0.13 -5.60
N VAL A 38 -7.51 0.13 -6.90
CA VAL A 38 -8.40 -0.44 -7.93
C VAL A 38 -7.84 -1.78 -8.38
N LEU A 39 -8.67 -2.81 -8.42
CA LEU A 39 -8.30 -4.10 -9.00
C LEU A 39 -8.50 -4.03 -10.52
N PHE A 40 -7.41 -4.10 -11.27
CA PHE A 40 -7.44 -4.06 -12.74
C PHE A 40 -6.60 -5.21 -13.30
N ALA A 41 -7.21 -6.05 -14.15
CA ALA A 41 -6.55 -7.21 -14.75
C ALA A 41 -5.80 -8.12 -13.74
N GLY A 42 -6.36 -8.29 -12.54
CA GLY A 42 -5.75 -9.11 -11.48
C GLY A 42 -4.62 -8.44 -10.68
N LYS A 43 -4.28 -7.18 -10.98
CA LYS A 43 -3.30 -6.37 -10.25
C LYS A 43 -3.98 -5.25 -9.47
N TYR A 44 -3.31 -4.79 -8.41
CA TYR A 44 -3.76 -3.61 -7.67
C TYR A 44 -3.05 -2.38 -8.22
N LEU A 45 -3.85 -1.43 -8.72
CA LEU A 45 -3.38 -0.12 -9.13
C LEU A 45 -3.74 0.89 -8.05
N ILE A 46 -2.75 1.68 -7.65
CA ILE A 46 -2.88 2.69 -6.61
C ILE A 46 -2.55 4.04 -7.21
N GLU A 47 -3.44 5.02 -7.02
CA GLU A 47 -3.20 6.39 -7.45
C GLU A 47 -2.07 7.02 -6.62
N ARG A 48 -1.12 7.68 -7.30
CA ARG A 48 0.09 8.23 -6.70
C ARG A 48 -0.22 9.25 -5.60
N ASP A 49 -1.16 10.16 -5.84
CA ASP A 49 -1.55 11.19 -4.87
C ASP A 49 -2.11 10.57 -3.59
N LYS A 50 -2.93 9.52 -3.72
CA LYS A 50 -3.50 8.79 -2.59
C LYS A 50 -2.43 8.07 -1.79
N LEU A 51 -1.45 7.47 -2.48
CA LEU A 51 -0.32 6.81 -1.84
C LEU A 51 0.54 7.80 -1.05
N GLU A 52 0.77 8.98 -1.61
CA GLU A 52 1.57 10.03 -0.95
C GLU A 52 0.86 10.60 0.28
N MET A 53 -0.44 10.89 0.18
CA MET A 53 -1.25 11.28 1.34
C MET A 53 -1.26 10.20 2.43
N PHE A 54 -1.33 8.93 2.03
CA PHE A 54 -1.23 7.81 2.97
C PHE A 54 0.15 7.76 3.63
N LYS A 55 1.22 7.92 2.85
CA LYS A 55 2.61 7.90 3.35
C LYS A 55 2.85 8.93 4.44
N SER A 56 2.34 10.15 4.28
CA SER A 56 2.49 11.22 5.27
C SER A 56 1.81 10.91 6.62
N ASN A 57 0.75 10.09 6.62
CA ASN A 57 -0.03 9.76 7.81
C ASN A 57 0.26 8.35 8.36
N TYR A 58 1.01 7.53 7.64
CA TYR A 58 1.19 6.12 7.96
C TYR A 58 2.43 5.88 8.82
N ASP A 59 2.23 5.28 10.00
CA ASP A 59 3.32 4.76 10.82
C ASP A 59 3.57 3.27 10.47
N PRO A 60 4.73 2.92 9.90
CA PRO A 60 5.06 1.55 9.52
C PRO A 60 5.45 0.65 10.69
N ARG A 61 5.39 1.12 11.94
CA ARG A 61 5.77 0.31 13.11
C ARG A 61 4.96 -1.00 13.18
N PRO A 62 5.63 -2.16 13.28
CA PRO A 62 4.95 -3.43 13.45
C PRO A 62 4.16 -3.38 14.77
N GLY A 63 2.90 -3.83 14.72
CA GLY A 63 2.01 -3.84 15.88
C GLY A 63 2.55 -4.66 17.05
N ARG A 64 1.85 -4.60 18.20
CA ARG A 64 2.23 -5.31 19.43
C ARG A 64 2.51 -6.78 19.16
N LYS A 65 3.74 -7.23 19.44
CA LYS A 65 4.09 -8.66 19.36
C LYS A 65 3.20 -9.45 20.33
N PRO A 66 2.67 -10.61 19.92
CA PRO A 66 1.87 -11.43 20.83
C PRO A 66 2.72 -11.82 22.03
N ILE A 67 2.19 -11.57 23.24
CA ILE A 67 2.84 -12.01 24.48
C ILE A 67 2.71 -13.52 24.52
N ARG A 68 3.84 -14.24 24.55
CA ARG A 68 3.83 -15.67 24.85
C ARG A 68 3.35 -15.80 26.30
N ARG A 69 2.14 -16.32 26.52
CA ARG A 69 1.76 -16.77 27.88
C ARG A 69 2.68 -17.93 28.21
N LEU A 70 3.47 -17.78 29.25
CA LEU A 70 4.08 -18.92 29.92
C LEU A 70 2.91 -19.62 30.63
N LEU A 71 2.56 -20.81 30.13
CA LEU A 71 1.63 -21.71 30.80
C LEU A 71 2.36 -22.41 31.93
#